data_AF-A3ZXC3-F1
#
_entry.id   AF-A3ZXC3-F1
#
_cell.length_a   1.000
_cell.length_b   1.000
_cell.length_c   1.000
_cell.angle_alpha   90.00
_cell.angle_beta   90.00
_cell.angle_gamma   90.00
#
_symmetry.space_group_name_H-M   'P 1'
#
loop_
_entity.id
_entity.type
_entity.pdbx_description
1 polymer ?
#
loop_
_entity_poly.entity_id
_entity_poly.type
_entity_poly.pdbx_seq_one_letter_code
_entity_poly.pdbx_strand_id
1 'polypeptide(L)'
;MQLRCPHCTTVLEIQSAAGTQVQCPTCSGVFLVPDMPAAPAAAAPPVIQTRPKSPGRKSAPAPPKQPQSAPPGGAGEEPADGEAGVSFFKQHEKLIFNIAAGGFGAVALFLVFAVAKYLIMGSSSGGGEEVEVVATETNTNVGNRIQDVLDKSENDPNYYINWADASKRNLRIDGLRVKVHHVEWGEVRGQDEKGELVTSGRPFMVVYLELANRSGSPIDFKTWYGTEFKSPAGFRTAQLSDEQRNTYYPLRFDDIAKLKWNTPEKTFAPKDEGTDSVVFDVGEDFNPQTVQNLYLDLPGQAVGDGGSFRFKIPRSMIEGLD
;
A
#
# COMPACT_ATOMS: atom_id res chain seq x y z
N MET A 1 19.50 20.44 -15.04
CA MET A 1 19.91 20.42 -13.62
C MET A 1 18.67 20.30 -12.75
N GLN A 2 18.75 19.61 -11.61
CA GLN A 2 17.61 19.48 -10.69
C GLN A 2 17.68 20.55 -9.60
N LEU A 3 16.61 21.35 -9.46
CA LEU A 3 16.47 22.41 -8.46
C LEU A 3 15.12 22.27 -7.76
N ARG A 4 15.08 22.46 -6.44
CA ARG A 4 13.81 22.47 -5.69
C ARG A 4 13.20 23.87 -5.72
N CYS A 5 11.92 23.97 -6.04
CA CYS A 5 11.21 25.24 -6.00
C CYS A 5 11.16 25.76 -4.54
N PRO A 6 11.57 27.02 -4.26
CA PRO A 6 11.54 27.57 -2.91
C PRO A 6 10.12 27.81 -2.37
N HIS A 7 9.11 27.81 -3.23
CA HIS A 7 7.71 28.07 -2.86
C HIS A 7 6.93 26.80 -2.53
N CYS A 8 7.16 25.70 -3.25
CA CYS A 8 6.37 24.46 -3.09
C CYS A 8 7.21 23.17 -2.93
N THR A 9 8.54 23.27 -2.87
CA THR A 9 9.50 22.16 -2.70
C THR A 9 9.59 21.12 -3.82
N THR A 10 8.77 21.22 -4.87
CA THR A 10 8.81 20.36 -6.06
C THR A 10 10.20 20.39 -6.73
N VAL A 11 10.71 19.22 -7.11
CA VAL A 11 11.98 19.07 -7.86
C VAL A 11 11.71 19.37 -9.33
N LEU A 12 12.40 20.36 -9.88
CA LEU A 12 12.27 20.81 -11.26
C LEU A 12 13.55 20.51 -12.03
N GLU A 13 13.41 19.99 -13.25
CA GLU A 13 14.50 19.87 -14.20
C GLU A 13 14.60 21.17 -15.03
N ILE A 14 15.54 22.03 -14.69
CA ILE A 14 15.74 23.35 -15.31
C ILE A 14 16.92 23.26 -16.28
N GLN A 15 16.74 23.78 -17.50
CA GLN A 15 17.80 23.92 -18.52
C GLN A 15 18.29 25.38 -18.69
N SER A 16 17.67 26.33 -18.00
CA SER A 16 18.01 27.76 -18.09
C SER A 16 19.33 28.10 -17.36
N ALA A 17 20.03 29.12 -17.86
CA ALA A 17 21.28 29.60 -17.26
C ALA A 17 21.07 30.21 -15.86
N ALA A 18 22.13 30.22 -15.04
CA ALA A 18 22.14 30.92 -13.75
C ALA A 18 21.72 32.39 -13.90
N GLY A 19 20.99 32.91 -12.92
CA GLY A 19 20.47 34.27 -12.91
C GLY A 19 19.20 34.50 -13.75
N THR A 20 18.67 33.48 -14.43
CA THR A 20 17.38 33.59 -15.13
C THR A 20 16.20 33.44 -14.15
N GLN A 21 15.12 34.19 -14.38
CA GLN A 21 13.86 33.97 -13.68
C GLN A 21 13.13 32.79 -14.32
N VAL A 22 12.72 31.84 -13.49
CA VAL A 22 11.93 30.68 -13.90
C VAL A 22 10.65 30.67 -13.09
N GLN A 23 9.54 30.39 -13.77
CA GLN A 23 8.24 30.21 -13.13
C GLN A 23 8.02 28.72 -12.87
N CYS A 24 7.74 28.36 -11.62
CA CYS A 24 7.41 26.98 -11.28
C CYS A 24 6.07 26.58 -11.93
N PRO A 25 6.01 25.49 -12.72
CA PRO A 25 4.75 25.06 -13.33
C PRO A 25 3.72 24.56 -12.30
N THR A 26 4.17 24.13 -11.12
CA THR A 26 3.31 23.57 -10.07
C THR A 26 2.59 24.66 -9.26
N CYS A 27 3.32 25.71 -8.83
CA CYS A 27 2.76 26.73 -7.94
C CYS A 27 2.73 28.14 -8.54
N SER A 28 3.14 28.30 -9.81
CA SER A 28 3.28 29.59 -10.50
C SER A 28 4.26 30.59 -9.85
N GLY A 29 4.98 30.18 -8.81
CA GLY A 29 5.95 31.01 -8.11
C GLY A 29 7.19 31.26 -8.98
N VAL A 30 7.59 32.53 -9.08
CA VAL A 30 8.80 32.94 -9.82
C VAL A 30 9.99 32.94 -8.87
N PHE A 31 11.12 32.40 -9.30
CA PHE A 31 12.38 32.42 -8.56
C PHE A 31 13.58 32.52 -9.51
N LEU A 32 14.73 32.93 -8.97
CA LEU A 32 15.98 33.05 -9.72
C LEU A 32 16.79 31.75 -9.62
N VAL A 33 17.32 31.29 -10.75
CA VAL A 33 18.25 30.15 -10.76
C VAL A 33 19.55 30.55 -10.05
N PRO A 34 19.94 29.87 -8.95
CA PRO A 34 21.19 30.15 -8.26
C PRO A 34 22.40 29.89 -9.16
N ASP A 35 23.43 30.71 -9.02
CA ASP A 35 24.71 30.51 -9.71
C ASP A 35 25.45 29.34 -9.04
N MET A 36 25.18 28.12 -9.50
CA MET A 36 25.90 26.95 -9.03
C MET A 36 27.24 26.86 -9.74
N PRO A 37 28.35 26.65 -9.01
CA PRO A 37 29.65 26.49 -9.63
C PRO A 37 29.57 25.35 -10.64
N ALA A 38 29.93 25.65 -11.89
CA ALA A 38 29.91 24.69 -12.99
C ALA A 38 30.58 23.39 -12.54
N ALA A 39 29.87 22.28 -12.66
CA ALA A 39 30.40 20.97 -12.30
C ALA A 39 31.76 20.80 -12.98
N PRO A 40 32.83 20.46 -12.24
CA PRO A 40 34.16 20.30 -12.83
C PRO A 40 34.06 19.32 -14.00
N ALA A 41 34.57 19.75 -15.16
CA ALA A 41 34.51 18.98 -16.40
C ALA A 41 34.90 17.54 -16.13
N ALA A 42 33.96 16.62 -16.39
CA ALA A 42 34.11 15.21 -16.10
C ALA A 42 35.45 14.70 -16.69
N ALA A 43 36.34 14.24 -15.79
CA ALA A 43 37.56 13.58 -16.20
C ALA A 43 37.21 12.39 -17.09
N ALA A 44 38.00 12.21 -18.15
CA ALA A 44 37.80 11.16 -19.15
C ALA A 44 37.55 9.79 -18.49
N PRO A 45 36.58 9.00 -19.00
CA PRO A 45 36.24 7.72 -18.42
C PRO A 45 37.46 6.79 -18.40
N PRO A 46 37.73 6.09 -17.28
CA PRO A 46 38.82 5.13 -17.22
C PRO A 46 38.58 3.99 -18.21
N VAL A 47 39.61 3.70 -19.01
CA VAL A 47 39.62 2.57 -19.96
C VAL A 47 39.47 1.27 -19.18
N ILE A 48 38.31 0.63 -19.33
CA ILE A 48 37.99 -0.67 -18.73
C ILE A 48 38.92 -1.72 -19.38
N GLN A 49 39.90 -2.20 -18.61
CA GLN A 49 40.71 -3.35 -19.01
C GLN A 49 39.86 -4.61 -18.93
N THR A 50 39.70 -5.27 -20.08
CA THR A 50 38.97 -6.54 -20.22
C THR A 50 39.68 -7.65 -19.45
N ARG A 51 38.97 -8.24 -18.49
CA ARG A 51 39.48 -9.31 -17.63
C ARG A 51 39.62 -10.62 -18.44
N PRO A 52 40.73 -11.37 -18.28
CA PRO A 52 40.92 -12.66 -18.95
C PRO A 52 39.91 -13.72 -18.51
N LYS A 53 39.43 -14.47 -19.50
CA LYS A 53 38.46 -15.57 -19.42
C LYS A 53 39.00 -16.70 -18.53
N SER A 54 38.34 -17.01 -17.42
CA SER A 54 38.69 -18.17 -16.57
C SER A 54 38.36 -19.50 -17.27
N PRO A 55 39.25 -20.51 -17.21
CA PRO A 55 39.00 -21.83 -17.79
C PRO A 55 38.07 -22.68 -16.92
N GLY A 56 37.05 -23.24 -17.60
CA GLY A 56 36.20 -24.39 -17.29
C GLY A 56 36.21 -25.00 -15.88
N ARG A 57 35.12 -24.74 -15.13
CA ARG A 57 34.76 -25.54 -13.96
C ARG A 57 33.94 -26.75 -14.42
N LYS A 58 34.50 -27.95 -14.21
CA LYS A 58 33.87 -29.25 -14.50
C LYS A 58 32.64 -29.45 -13.60
N SER A 59 31.53 -29.85 -14.21
CA SER A 59 30.24 -30.18 -13.60
C SER A 59 30.37 -31.31 -12.57
N ALA A 60 29.73 -31.15 -11.43
CA ALA A 60 29.61 -32.20 -10.41
C ALA A 60 28.52 -33.23 -10.80
N PRO A 61 28.61 -34.49 -10.33
CA PRO A 61 27.66 -35.56 -10.68
C PRO A 61 26.32 -35.40 -9.94
N ALA A 62 25.24 -35.84 -10.59
CA ALA A 62 23.88 -35.81 -10.09
C ALA A 62 23.67 -36.71 -8.85
N PRO A 63 22.77 -36.32 -7.91
CA PRO A 63 22.41 -37.16 -6.77
C PRO A 63 21.52 -38.35 -7.17
N PRO A 64 21.59 -39.47 -6.42
CA PRO A 64 20.85 -40.71 -6.74
C PRO A 64 19.34 -40.59 -6.47
N LYS A 65 18.55 -41.14 -7.39
CA LYS A 65 17.09 -41.27 -7.32
C LYS A 65 16.68 -42.14 -6.11
N GLN A 66 15.79 -41.62 -5.26
CA GLN A 66 15.09 -42.41 -4.25
C GLN A 66 14.00 -43.30 -4.89
N PRO A 67 13.76 -44.52 -4.36
CA PRO A 67 12.71 -45.42 -4.84
C PRO A 67 11.30 -44.93 -4.47
N GLN A 68 10.40 -44.99 -5.45
CA GLN A 68 8.98 -44.70 -5.34
C GLN A 68 8.25 -45.86 -4.66
N SER A 69 7.61 -45.61 -3.52
CA SER A 69 6.74 -46.57 -2.83
C SER A 69 5.41 -46.71 -3.56
N ALA A 70 4.97 -47.97 -3.75
CA ALA A 70 3.71 -48.33 -4.38
C ALA A 70 2.47 -47.89 -3.57
N PRO A 71 1.33 -47.58 -4.23
CA PRO A 71 0.05 -47.40 -3.57
C PRO A 71 -0.64 -48.76 -3.30
N PRO A 72 -1.29 -48.95 -2.15
CA PRO A 72 -2.15 -50.10 -1.92
C PRO A 72 -3.52 -49.88 -2.60
N GLY A 73 -3.92 -50.88 -3.38
CA GLY A 73 -5.24 -50.96 -3.99
C GLY A 73 -6.33 -51.17 -2.93
N GLY A 74 -7.42 -50.44 -3.11
CA GLY A 74 -8.70 -50.69 -2.45
C GLY A 74 -9.77 -50.74 -3.52
N ALA A 75 -10.19 -51.95 -3.87
CA ALA A 75 -11.35 -52.23 -4.68
C ALA A 75 -12.63 -51.87 -3.90
N GLY A 76 -13.56 -51.22 -4.57
CA GLY A 76 -14.89 -50.92 -4.07
C GLY A 76 -15.79 -50.61 -5.25
N GLU A 77 -16.63 -51.58 -5.59
CA GLU A 77 -17.55 -51.63 -6.71
C GLU A 77 -18.64 -50.53 -6.68
N GLU A 78 -19.02 -50.14 -7.89
CA GLU A 78 -20.30 -49.57 -8.37
C GLU A 78 -21.57 -50.05 -7.60
N PRO A 79 -22.74 -49.36 -7.67
CA PRO A 79 -23.29 -48.89 -8.95
C PRO A 79 -24.21 -47.65 -8.96
N ALA A 80 -24.55 -47.27 -10.20
CA ALA A 80 -25.86 -46.79 -10.68
C ALA A 80 -26.40 -45.45 -10.15
N ASP A 81 -26.54 -44.48 -11.07
CA ASP A 81 -27.85 -44.06 -11.60
C ASP A 81 -27.81 -42.61 -12.13
N GLY A 82 -28.54 -42.37 -13.21
CA GLY A 82 -29.24 -41.11 -13.41
C GLY A 82 -28.79 -40.24 -14.57
N GLU A 83 -29.25 -40.59 -15.77
CA GLU A 83 -29.57 -39.60 -16.80
C GLU A 83 -30.55 -38.54 -16.26
N ALA A 84 -30.23 -37.26 -16.38
CA ALA A 84 -31.21 -36.19 -16.62
C ALA A 84 -30.49 -34.89 -17.03
N GLY A 85 -30.46 -34.63 -18.34
CA GLY A 85 -30.17 -33.29 -18.84
C GLY A 85 -31.29 -32.32 -18.50
N VAL A 86 -30.96 -31.14 -17.99
CA VAL A 86 -31.89 -30.01 -17.90
C VAL A 86 -31.16 -28.69 -18.16
N SER A 87 -31.20 -28.28 -19.42
CA SER A 87 -31.52 -26.92 -19.89
C SER A 87 -31.30 -25.74 -18.92
N PHE A 88 -30.06 -25.24 -18.88
CA PHE A 88 -29.67 -23.99 -18.20
C PHE A 88 -30.21 -22.70 -18.89
N PHE A 89 -30.83 -22.79 -20.07
CA PHE A 89 -31.16 -21.62 -20.90
C PHE A 89 -32.61 -21.09 -20.83
N LYS A 90 -33.48 -21.58 -19.94
CA LYS A 90 -34.90 -21.14 -19.88
C LYS A 90 -35.28 -20.24 -18.70
N GLN A 91 -34.33 -19.81 -17.87
CA GLN A 91 -34.64 -19.02 -16.67
C GLN A 91 -34.47 -17.50 -16.80
N HIS A 92 -34.04 -16.99 -17.97
CA HIS A 92 -33.77 -15.55 -18.18
C HIS A 92 -34.85 -14.77 -18.97
N GLU A 93 -35.93 -15.40 -19.44
CA GLU A 93 -36.93 -14.71 -20.27
C GLU A 93 -38.03 -13.99 -19.47
N LYS A 94 -38.21 -14.30 -18.18
CA LYS A 94 -39.27 -13.69 -17.35
C LYS A 94 -38.87 -12.41 -16.60
N LEU A 95 -37.60 -12.00 -16.63
CA LEU A 95 -37.16 -10.81 -15.89
C LEU A 95 -37.34 -9.50 -16.67
N ILE A 96 -37.51 -9.56 -18.00
CA ILE A 96 -37.56 -8.36 -18.86
C ILE A 96 -38.95 -7.69 -18.85
N PHE A 97 -40.03 -8.42 -18.53
CA PHE A 97 -41.40 -7.88 -18.60
C PHE A 97 -41.85 -7.03 -17.40
N ASN A 98 -41.12 -7.02 -16.27
CA ASN A 98 -41.49 -6.20 -15.10
C ASN A 98 -40.90 -4.78 -15.10
N ILE A 99 -40.04 -4.43 -16.05
CA ILE A 99 -39.41 -3.10 -16.12
C ILE A 99 -40.31 -2.07 -16.84
N ALA A 100 -41.27 -2.51 -17.66
CA ALA A 100 -42.10 -1.59 -18.44
C ALA A 100 -43.25 -0.92 -17.65
N ALA A 101 -43.66 -1.44 -16.49
CA ALA A 101 -44.74 -0.87 -15.69
C ALA A 101 -44.27 0.09 -14.57
N GLY A 102 -42.96 0.14 -14.28
CA GLY A 102 -42.37 1.00 -13.23
C GLY A 102 -41.74 2.30 -13.73
N GLY A 103 -41.71 2.54 -15.04
CA GLY A 103 -40.96 3.65 -15.65
C GLY A 103 -41.54 5.05 -15.44
N PHE A 104 -42.85 5.17 -15.19
CA PHE A 104 -43.50 6.48 -15.04
C PHE A 104 -43.39 7.06 -13.62
N GLY A 105 -43.22 6.22 -12.59
CA GLY A 105 -43.08 6.70 -11.21
C GLY A 105 -41.73 7.34 -10.92
N ALA A 106 -40.64 6.77 -11.45
CA ALA A 106 -39.28 7.25 -11.18
C ALA A 106 -38.99 8.62 -11.81
N VAL A 107 -39.51 8.90 -13.02
CA VAL A 107 -39.30 10.18 -13.71
C VAL A 107 -40.03 11.32 -13.00
N ALA A 108 -41.26 11.08 -12.53
CA ALA A 108 -42.02 12.08 -11.78
C ALA A 108 -41.33 12.42 -10.44
N LEU A 109 -40.83 11.41 -9.73
CA LEU A 109 -40.14 11.61 -8.45
C LEU A 109 -38.81 12.36 -8.63
N PHE A 110 -38.07 12.07 -9.72
CA PHE A 110 -36.85 12.81 -10.07
C PHE A 110 -37.13 14.29 -10.38
N LEU A 111 -38.23 14.59 -11.08
CA LEU A 111 -38.63 15.97 -11.39
C LEU A 111 -39.06 16.74 -10.12
N VAL A 112 -39.76 16.10 -9.19
CA VAL A 112 -40.11 16.73 -7.90
C VAL A 112 -38.85 17.06 -7.10
N PHE A 113 -37.87 16.15 -7.04
CA PHE A 113 -36.60 16.42 -6.35
C PHE A 113 -35.76 17.50 -7.05
N ALA A 114 -35.75 17.52 -8.39
CA ALA A 114 -35.03 18.55 -9.15
C ALA A 114 -35.63 19.95 -8.92
N VAL A 115 -36.96 20.08 -8.92
CA VAL A 115 -37.65 21.35 -8.66
C VAL A 115 -37.49 21.79 -7.20
N ALA A 116 -37.60 20.86 -6.24
CA ALA A 116 -37.37 21.17 -4.83
C ALA A 116 -35.93 21.65 -4.57
N LYS A 117 -34.93 21.01 -5.20
CA LYS A 117 -33.53 21.45 -5.10
C LYS A 117 -33.32 22.82 -5.72
N TYR A 118 -33.96 23.10 -6.87
CA TYR A 118 -33.87 24.39 -7.55
C TYR A 118 -34.53 25.52 -6.73
N LEU A 119 -35.66 25.25 -6.06
CA LEU A 119 -36.32 26.24 -5.20
C LEU A 119 -35.55 26.52 -3.89
N ILE A 120 -34.87 25.50 -3.33
CA ILE A 120 -34.03 25.69 -2.13
C ILE A 120 -32.73 26.43 -2.48
N MET A 121 -32.13 26.16 -3.65
CA MET A 121 -30.88 26.81 -4.08
C MET A 121 -31.10 28.20 -4.71
N GLY A 122 -32.29 28.49 -5.26
CA GLY A 122 -32.58 29.73 -5.99
C GLY A 122 -32.77 31.00 -5.14
N SER A 123 -32.82 30.90 -3.81
CA SER A 123 -33.01 32.08 -2.92
C SER A 123 -31.71 32.69 -2.38
N SER A 124 -30.54 32.18 -2.80
CA SER A 124 -29.24 32.72 -2.35
C SER A 124 -28.52 33.45 -3.48
N SER A 125 -29.10 34.57 -3.95
CA SER A 125 -28.40 35.54 -4.82
C SER A 125 -27.45 36.40 -3.99
N GLY A 126 -26.43 35.79 -3.39
CA GLY A 126 -25.29 36.48 -2.79
C GLY A 126 -24.07 36.08 -3.58
N GLY A 127 -23.55 37.00 -4.41
CA GLY A 127 -22.38 36.78 -5.27
C GLY A 127 -21.13 36.50 -4.44
N GLY A 128 -20.95 35.23 -4.09
CA GLY A 128 -19.68 34.65 -3.67
C GLY A 128 -18.99 34.13 -4.92
N GLU A 129 -17.87 34.74 -5.25
CA GLU A 129 -16.89 34.24 -6.21
C GLU A 129 -16.62 32.76 -5.90
N GLU A 130 -17.14 31.86 -6.75
CA GLU A 130 -16.80 30.44 -6.69
C GLU A 130 -15.32 30.34 -7.03
N VAL A 131 -14.49 30.34 -5.99
CA VAL A 131 -13.11 29.87 -6.08
C VAL A 131 -13.22 28.43 -6.53
N GLU A 132 -12.98 28.21 -7.83
CA GLU A 132 -12.71 26.91 -8.40
C GLU A 132 -11.52 26.36 -7.63
N VAL A 133 -11.80 25.56 -6.59
CA VAL A 133 -10.81 24.75 -5.91
C VAL A 133 -10.42 23.68 -6.90
N VAL A 134 -9.55 24.05 -7.85
CA VAL A 134 -8.77 23.12 -8.64
C VAL A 134 -8.14 22.18 -7.62
N ALA A 135 -8.55 20.92 -7.64
CA ALA A 135 -7.98 19.87 -6.83
C ALA A 135 -6.53 19.64 -7.29
N THR A 136 -5.65 20.58 -6.94
CA THR A 136 -4.21 20.45 -7.01
C THR A 136 -3.85 19.24 -6.16
N GLU A 137 -3.43 18.16 -6.83
CA GLU A 137 -2.82 16.95 -6.26
C GLU A 137 -3.16 16.76 -4.78
N THR A 138 -4.36 16.19 -4.55
CA THR A 138 -4.87 15.85 -3.23
C THR A 138 -3.76 15.21 -2.41
N ASN A 139 -3.26 15.93 -1.42
CA ASN A 139 -2.34 15.40 -0.43
C ASN A 139 -3.08 14.28 0.33
N THR A 140 -3.06 13.05 -0.18
CA THR A 140 -3.94 11.95 0.28
C THR A 140 -3.60 11.45 1.69
N ASN A 141 -2.63 12.09 2.36
CA ASN A 141 -2.16 11.72 3.69
C ASN A 141 -2.37 12.79 4.78
N VAL A 142 -3.30 13.75 4.61
CA VAL A 142 -3.57 14.77 5.67
C VAL A 142 -3.98 14.15 7.02
N GLY A 143 -4.60 12.97 6.99
CA GLY A 143 -4.99 12.22 8.20
C GLY A 143 -3.85 11.45 8.87
N ASN A 144 -2.69 11.40 8.22
CA ASN A 144 -1.55 10.58 8.59
C ASN A 144 -0.51 11.43 9.31
N ARG A 145 -0.26 11.07 10.58
CA ARG A 145 0.37 11.97 11.56
C ARG A 145 1.34 11.23 12.47
N ILE A 146 2.04 10.20 11.95
CA ILE A 146 3.00 9.45 12.76
C ILE A 146 4.04 10.37 13.43
N GLN A 147 4.47 11.43 12.75
CA GLN A 147 5.36 12.43 13.33
C GLN A 147 4.69 13.26 14.42
N ASP A 148 3.51 13.85 14.19
CA ASP A 148 2.81 14.59 15.27
C ASP A 148 2.56 13.70 16.50
N VAL A 149 2.31 12.41 16.28
CA VAL A 149 2.11 11.38 17.31
C VAL A 149 3.41 11.17 18.08
N LEU A 150 4.54 10.96 17.40
CA LEU A 150 5.86 10.86 18.03
C LEU A 150 6.22 12.15 18.80
N ASP A 151 6.07 13.31 18.16
CA ASP A 151 6.38 14.62 18.71
C ASP A 151 5.59 14.94 19.95
N LYS A 152 4.27 14.73 19.92
CA LYS A 152 3.44 14.94 21.09
C LYS A 152 3.79 13.97 22.21
N SER A 153 4.13 12.71 21.90
CA SER A 153 4.50 11.74 22.94
C SER A 153 5.80 12.10 23.67
N GLU A 154 6.70 12.82 23.01
CA GLU A 154 7.96 13.27 23.57
C GLU A 154 7.83 14.60 24.31
N ASN A 155 7.01 15.52 23.79
CA ASN A 155 6.94 16.90 24.27
C ASN A 155 5.77 17.20 25.22
N ASP A 156 4.70 16.40 25.20
CA ASP A 156 3.56 16.58 26.08
C ASP A 156 3.50 15.44 27.12
N PRO A 157 3.86 15.71 28.40
CA PRO A 157 3.84 14.69 29.44
C PRO A 157 2.42 14.14 29.72
N ASN A 158 1.37 14.83 29.28
CA ASN A 158 -0.02 14.37 29.38
C ASN A 158 -0.46 13.54 28.17
N TYR A 159 0.33 13.50 27.10
CA TYR A 159 0.01 12.76 25.89
C TYR A 159 0.77 11.44 25.83
N TYR A 160 0.17 10.40 26.41
CA TYR A 160 0.75 9.07 26.40
C TYR A 160 0.31 8.27 25.17
N ILE A 161 1.25 7.98 24.26
CA ILE A 161 1.06 6.97 23.21
C ILE A 161 1.80 5.71 23.58
N ASN A 162 1.04 4.62 23.62
CA ASN A 162 1.60 3.30 23.85
C ASN A 162 2.11 2.69 22.55
N TRP A 163 3.39 2.89 22.25
CA TRP A 163 4.09 2.13 21.22
C TRP A 163 4.40 0.72 21.74
N ALA A 164 3.77 -0.30 21.18
CA ALA A 164 4.02 -1.67 21.59
C ALA A 164 5.35 -2.17 21.02
N ASP A 165 6.25 -2.67 21.89
CA ASP A 165 7.46 -3.38 21.46
C ASP A 165 7.05 -4.63 20.66
N ALA A 166 7.29 -4.59 19.35
CA ALA A 166 6.87 -5.58 18.37
C ALA A 166 7.45 -6.97 18.65
N SER A 167 8.64 -7.03 19.27
CA SER A 167 9.32 -8.29 19.60
C SER A 167 8.66 -9.05 20.75
N LYS A 168 7.83 -8.37 21.55
CA LYS A 168 7.25 -8.93 22.78
C LYS A 168 5.73 -8.93 22.79
N ARG A 169 5.10 -8.04 22.02
CA ARG A 169 3.68 -7.75 22.14
C ARG A 169 2.96 -7.90 20.81
N ASN A 170 1.72 -8.33 20.92
CA ASN A 170 0.72 -8.18 19.89
C ASN A 170 -0.30 -7.14 20.36
N LEU A 171 -0.98 -6.50 19.40
CA LEU A 171 -2.03 -5.53 19.68
C LEU A 171 -3.38 -6.09 19.25
N ARG A 172 -4.46 -5.60 19.86
CA ARG A 172 -5.83 -6.04 19.55
C ARG A 172 -6.76 -4.84 19.46
N ILE A 173 -7.50 -4.74 18.36
CA ILE A 173 -8.57 -3.77 18.12
C ILE A 173 -9.74 -4.55 17.53
N ASP A 174 -10.96 -4.31 18.04
CA ASP A 174 -12.20 -4.96 17.59
C ASP A 174 -12.15 -6.48 17.45
N GLY A 175 -11.31 -7.12 18.28
CA GLY A 175 -11.14 -8.56 18.26
C GLY A 175 -10.05 -9.09 17.34
N LEU A 176 -9.59 -8.32 16.36
CA LEU A 176 -8.45 -8.71 15.55
C LEU A 176 -7.16 -8.49 16.35
N ARG A 177 -6.40 -9.57 16.53
CA ARG A 177 -5.03 -9.53 17.04
C ARG A 177 -4.07 -9.37 15.86
N VAL A 178 -3.21 -8.35 15.94
CA VAL A 178 -2.14 -8.08 14.98
C VAL A 178 -0.79 -8.25 15.69
N LYS A 179 0.13 -8.96 15.05
CA LYS A 179 1.52 -9.13 15.50
C LYS A 179 2.45 -8.87 14.33
N VAL A 180 3.51 -8.09 14.55
CA VAL A 180 4.61 -7.99 13.60
C VAL A 180 5.42 -9.28 13.70
N HIS A 181 5.58 -9.98 12.60
CA HIS A 181 6.36 -11.21 12.53
C HIS A 181 7.85 -10.89 12.38
N HIS A 182 8.23 -10.20 11.31
CA HIS A 182 9.54 -9.60 11.10
C HIS A 182 9.42 -8.46 10.08
N VAL A 183 10.54 -7.80 9.82
CA VAL A 183 10.70 -6.84 8.73
C VAL A 183 11.84 -7.31 7.84
N GLU A 184 11.66 -7.28 6.53
CA GLU A 184 12.67 -7.67 5.55
C GLU A 184 13.16 -6.42 4.82
N TRP A 185 14.49 -6.25 4.75
CA TRP A 185 15.14 -5.35 3.81
C TRP A 185 15.62 -6.14 2.60
N GLY A 186 14.96 -5.97 1.45
CA GLY A 186 15.28 -6.78 0.28
C GLY A 186 14.39 -6.50 -0.92
N GLU A 187 14.68 -7.17 -2.04
CA GLU A 187 13.83 -7.11 -3.22
C GLU A 187 12.45 -7.68 -2.93
N VAL A 188 11.42 -6.97 -3.35
CA VAL A 188 10.05 -7.47 -3.26
C VAL A 188 9.84 -8.47 -4.38
N ARG A 189 9.35 -9.65 -4.01
CA ARG A 189 9.03 -10.73 -4.95
C ARG A 189 7.55 -11.06 -4.88
N GLY A 190 6.93 -11.24 -6.04
CA GLY A 190 5.54 -11.63 -6.15
C GLY A 190 5.25 -12.30 -7.48
N GLN A 191 3.97 -12.57 -7.72
CA GLN A 191 3.50 -13.08 -9.00
C GLN A 191 2.68 -12.01 -9.71
N ASP A 192 2.85 -11.91 -11.02
CA ASP A 192 1.99 -11.09 -11.88
C ASP A 192 0.62 -11.76 -12.12
N GLU A 193 -0.22 -11.18 -12.98
CA GLU A 193 -1.53 -11.73 -13.34
C GLU A 193 -1.47 -13.10 -14.04
N LYS A 194 -0.33 -13.44 -14.65
CA LYS A 194 -0.08 -14.71 -15.32
C LYS A 194 0.51 -15.77 -14.37
N GLY A 195 0.83 -15.39 -13.14
CA GLY A 195 1.51 -16.25 -12.18
C GLY A 195 3.03 -16.30 -12.36
N GLU A 196 3.59 -15.47 -13.24
CA GLU A 196 5.03 -15.37 -13.46
C GLU A 196 5.69 -14.62 -12.30
N LEU A 197 6.89 -15.06 -11.91
CA LEU A 197 7.63 -14.43 -10.83
C LEU A 197 8.17 -13.08 -11.30
N VAL A 198 7.82 -12.02 -10.58
CA VAL A 198 8.30 -10.65 -10.79
C VAL A 198 9.04 -10.16 -9.55
N THR A 199 9.99 -9.26 -9.77
CA THR A 199 10.88 -8.71 -8.73
C THR A 199 11.02 -7.20 -8.88
N SER A 200 11.08 -6.49 -7.77
CA SER A 200 11.13 -5.02 -7.77
C SER A 200 12.44 -4.40 -8.27
N GLY A 201 13.52 -5.18 -8.42
CA GLY A 201 14.83 -4.73 -8.96
C GLY A 201 15.65 -3.81 -8.04
N ARG A 202 15.08 -3.37 -6.92
CA ARG A 202 15.76 -2.67 -5.81
C ARG A 202 15.18 -3.12 -4.46
N PRO A 203 15.91 -2.92 -3.35
CA PRO A 203 15.41 -3.27 -2.03
C PRO A 203 14.34 -2.29 -1.52
N PHE A 204 13.42 -2.83 -0.72
CA PHE A 204 12.36 -2.13 -0.01
C PHE A 204 12.26 -2.63 1.42
N MET A 205 11.53 -1.89 2.26
CA MET A 205 11.19 -2.37 3.60
C MET A 205 9.85 -3.09 3.54
N VAL A 206 9.83 -4.40 3.85
CA VAL A 206 8.62 -5.21 3.85
C VAL A 206 8.29 -5.62 5.29
N VAL A 207 7.14 -5.18 5.79
CA VAL A 207 6.68 -5.55 7.13
C VAL A 207 5.72 -6.73 7.00
N TYR A 208 6.07 -7.86 7.63
CA TYR A 208 5.24 -9.06 7.65
C TYR A 208 4.42 -9.13 8.94
N LEU A 209 3.12 -9.38 8.79
CA LEU A 209 2.13 -9.36 9.86
C LEU A 209 1.44 -10.71 10.01
N GLU A 210 1.22 -11.13 11.25
CA GLU A 210 0.32 -12.23 11.62
C GLU A 210 -0.99 -11.65 12.15
N LEU A 211 -2.10 -12.14 11.61
CA LEU A 211 -3.46 -11.74 11.93
C LEU A 211 -4.21 -12.89 12.57
N ALA A 212 -5.00 -12.61 13.59
CA ALA A 212 -5.86 -13.62 14.18
C ALA A 212 -7.14 -13.03 14.77
N ASN A 213 -8.29 -13.59 14.39
CA ASN A 213 -9.55 -13.20 15.00
C ASN A 213 -9.70 -13.87 16.37
N ARG A 214 -9.74 -13.05 17.42
CA ARG A 214 -9.94 -13.47 18.81
C ARG A 214 -11.27 -13.00 19.38
N SER A 215 -12.18 -12.53 18.52
CA SER A 215 -13.57 -12.27 18.88
C SER A 215 -14.44 -13.53 18.74
N GLY A 216 -15.71 -13.41 19.16
CA GLY A 216 -16.74 -14.42 18.91
C GLY A 216 -17.52 -14.20 17.61
N SER A 217 -17.19 -13.17 16.82
CA SER A 217 -17.89 -12.79 15.60
C SER A 217 -16.95 -12.77 14.38
N PRO A 218 -17.47 -12.88 13.15
CA PRO A 218 -16.66 -12.62 11.96
C PRO A 218 -16.12 -11.19 11.94
N ILE A 219 -14.94 -10.99 11.34
CA ILE A 219 -14.33 -9.67 11.12
C ILE A 219 -13.98 -9.55 9.64
N ASP A 220 -14.51 -8.51 8.98
CA ASP A 220 -14.12 -8.17 7.62
C ASP A 220 -12.81 -7.40 7.64
N PHE A 221 -11.81 -7.94 6.95
CA PHE A 221 -10.47 -7.37 6.89
C PHE A 221 -10.13 -6.92 5.47
N LYS A 222 -9.44 -5.79 5.39
CA LYS A 222 -8.78 -5.28 4.18
C LYS A 222 -7.29 -5.07 4.45
N THR A 223 -6.47 -5.49 3.49
CA THR A 223 -5.01 -5.33 3.52
C THR A 223 -4.58 -3.89 3.80
N TRP A 224 -3.47 -3.71 4.51
CA TRP A 224 -2.82 -2.39 4.60
C TRP A 224 -1.95 -2.08 3.38
N TYR A 225 -1.61 -3.09 2.58
CA TYR A 225 -0.80 -2.94 1.37
C TYR A 225 -1.51 -2.08 0.32
N GLY A 226 -1.01 -0.87 0.11
CA GLY A 226 -1.51 0.04 -0.92
C GLY A 226 -2.98 0.48 -0.72
N THR A 227 -3.53 0.32 0.48
CA THR A 227 -4.93 0.67 0.77
C THR A 227 -5.02 2.01 1.49
N GLU A 228 -5.83 2.90 0.93
CA GLU A 228 -6.23 4.16 1.55
C GLU A 228 -7.55 3.97 2.31
N PHE A 229 -7.56 4.38 3.56
CA PHE A 229 -8.70 4.30 4.45
C PHE A 229 -9.28 5.67 4.70
N LYS A 230 -10.60 5.81 4.55
CA LYS A 230 -11.29 7.05 4.90
C LYS A 230 -11.49 7.13 6.41
N SER A 231 -11.11 8.24 7.02
CA SER A 231 -11.39 8.56 8.43
C SER A 231 -12.08 9.93 8.55
N PRO A 232 -12.66 10.26 9.72
CA PRO A 232 -13.20 11.61 9.96
C PRO A 232 -12.17 12.73 9.77
N ALA A 233 -10.88 12.44 9.95
CA ALA A 233 -9.77 13.39 9.79
C ALA A 233 -9.20 13.43 8.35
N GLY A 234 -9.77 12.66 7.42
CA GLY A 234 -9.28 12.51 6.04
C GLY A 234 -8.81 11.10 5.73
N PHE A 235 -8.15 10.93 4.59
CA PHE A 235 -7.58 9.65 4.18
C PHE A 235 -6.34 9.29 5.01
N ARG A 236 -6.16 7.99 5.25
CA ARG A 236 -5.06 7.40 6.02
C ARG A 236 -4.54 6.16 5.32
N THR A 237 -3.23 5.98 5.33
CA THR A 237 -2.53 4.78 4.90
C THR A 237 -1.68 4.23 6.05
N ALA A 238 -1.19 3.00 5.94
CA ALA A 238 -0.12 2.54 6.85
C ALA A 238 1.07 3.50 6.78
N GLN A 239 1.79 3.72 7.88
CA GLN A 239 2.99 4.54 7.89
C GLN A 239 4.12 3.84 8.63
N LEU A 240 5.34 4.06 8.14
CA LEU A 240 6.56 3.64 8.81
C LEU A 240 7.43 4.88 9.06
N SER A 241 8.10 4.94 10.19
CA SER A 241 9.11 5.96 10.50
C SER A 241 10.34 5.33 11.12
N ASP A 242 11.51 5.92 10.93
CA ASP A 242 12.70 5.61 11.72
C ASP A 242 12.80 6.52 12.96
N GLU A 243 13.86 6.36 13.76
CA GLU A 243 14.13 7.23 14.91
C GLU A 243 14.60 8.65 14.53
N GLN A 244 15.02 8.87 13.29
CA GLN A 244 15.38 10.19 12.75
C GLN A 244 14.16 10.93 12.19
N ARG A 245 12.95 10.38 12.35
CA ARG A 245 11.67 10.97 11.91
C ARG A 245 11.51 11.02 10.39
N ASN A 246 12.29 10.24 9.65
CA ASN A 246 12.03 10.01 8.24
C ASN A 246 10.76 9.16 8.12
N THR A 247 9.80 9.62 7.33
CA THR A 247 8.52 8.92 7.14
C THR A 247 8.51 8.24 5.79
N TYR A 248 8.10 6.97 5.78
CA TYR A 248 8.00 6.13 4.60
C TYR A 248 6.55 5.76 4.36
N TYR A 249 6.14 5.84 3.10
CA TYR A 249 4.79 5.58 2.66
C TYR A 249 4.69 4.19 2.02
N PRO A 250 3.51 3.55 2.13
CA PRO A 250 3.32 2.24 1.57
C PRO A 250 3.31 2.35 0.05
N LEU A 251 4.05 1.48 -0.62
CA LEU A 251 4.10 1.38 -2.07
C LEU A 251 3.30 0.17 -2.52
N ARG A 252 2.49 0.33 -3.56
CA ARG A 252 1.85 -0.76 -4.27
C ARG A 252 2.52 -0.92 -5.62
N PHE A 253 2.89 -2.15 -5.95
CA PHE A 253 3.35 -2.53 -7.28
C PHE A 253 2.16 -2.85 -8.18
N ASP A 254 2.12 -2.24 -9.37
CA ASP A 254 1.06 -2.47 -10.36
C ASP A 254 1.25 -3.78 -11.13
N ASP A 255 2.49 -4.26 -11.23
CA ASP A 255 2.89 -5.50 -11.91
C ASP A 255 2.87 -6.74 -10.99
N ILE A 256 2.67 -6.55 -9.68
CA ILE A 256 2.54 -7.63 -8.70
C ILE A 256 1.07 -7.84 -8.35
N ALA A 257 0.44 -8.83 -8.98
CA ALA A 257 -0.93 -9.24 -8.65
C ALA A 257 -1.02 -9.98 -7.31
N LYS A 258 0.01 -10.75 -6.94
CA LYS A 258 0.06 -11.53 -5.71
C LYS A 258 1.39 -11.37 -4.98
N LEU A 259 1.35 -10.64 -3.88
CA LEU A 259 2.48 -10.45 -2.98
C LEU A 259 2.54 -11.59 -1.95
N LYS A 260 3.75 -12.08 -1.64
CA LYS A 260 3.97 -13.07 -0.57
C LYS A 260 3.38 -12.57 0.76
N TRP A 261 2.66 -13.46 1.46
CA TRP A 261 1.99 -13.21 2.75
C TRP A 261 0.86 -12.17 2.73
N ASN A 262 0.55 -11.55 1.59
CA ASN A 262 -0.52 -10.59 1.51
C ASN A 262 -1.89 -11.29 1.46
N THR A 263 -2.86 -10.77 2.22
CA THR A 263 -4.26 -11.17 2.15
C THR A 263 -5.08 -9.92 1.74
N PRO A 264 -5.40 -9.73 0.45
CA PRO A 264 -6.02 -8.49 -0.01
C PRO A 264 -7.30 -8.13 0.74
N GLU A 265 -8.22 -9.08 0.85
CA GLU A 265 -9.44 -8.98 1.65
C GLU A 265 -9.77 -10.36 2.22
N LYS A 266 -10.31 -10.43 3.44
CA LYS A 266 -10.74 -11.68 4.07
C LYS A 266 -11.77 -11.41 5.17
N THR A 267 -12.84 -12.20 5.21
CA THR A 267 -13.70 -12.29 6.41
C THR A 267 -13.14 -13.36 7.34
N PHE A 268 -12.50 -12.96 8.43
CA PHE A 268 -11.97 -13.89 9.42
C PHE A 268 -13.09 -14.44 10.29
N ALA A 269 -13.33 -15.75 10.24
CA ALA A 269 -14.21 -16.42 11.19
C ALA A 269 -13.62 -16.38 12.63
N PRO A 270 -14.42 -16.63 13.68
CA PRO A 270 -13.88 -16.73 15.04
C PRO A 270 -12.73 -17.75 15.12
N LYS A 271 -11.62 -17.36 15.74
CA LYS A 271 -10.36 -18.14 15.86
C LYS A 271 -9.58 -18.33 14.56
N ASP A 272 -10.06 -17.82 13.43
CA ASP A 272 -9.34 -17.86 12.17
C ASP A 272 -8.05 -17.03 12.23
N GLU A 273 -7.08 -17.41 11.40
CA GLU A 273 -5.75 -16.81 11.34
C GLU A 273 -5.39 -16.47 9.89
N GLY A 274 -4.40 -15.60 9.72
CA GLY A 274 -3.96 -15.15 8.41
C GLY A 274 -2.73 -14.29 8.51
N THR A 275 -2.32 -13.75 7.36
CA THR A 275 -1.12 -12.93 7.25
C THR A 275 -1.42 -11.69 6.44
N ASP A 276 -0.62 -10.68 6.64
CA ASP A 276 -0.53 -9.56 5.70
C ASP A 276 0.92 -9.14 5.52
N SER A 277 1.20 -8.41 4.45
CA SER A 277 2.51 -7.82 4.20
C SER A 277 2.35 -6.43 3.62
N VAL A 278 3.13 -5.48 4.10
CA VAL A 278 3.09 -4.07 3.66
C VAL A 278 4.47 -3.67 3.20
N VAL A 279 4.58 -3.16 1.98
CA VAL A 279 5.84 -2.66 1.42
C VAL A 279 5.90 -1.15 1.61
N PHE A 280 7.04 -0.64 2.05
CA PHE A 280 7.33 0.78 2.18
C PHE A 280 8.49 1.19 1.28
N ASP A 281 8.34 2.34 0.61
CA ASP A 281 9.44 2.95 -0.13
C ASP A 281 10.29 3.83 0.78
N VAL A 282 11.54 3.42 0.97
CA VAL A 282 12.50 4.09 1.86
C VAL A 282 13.53 4.95 1.13
N GLY A 283 13.54 4.95 -0.20
CA GLY A 283 14.57 5.60 -1.02
C GLY A 283 15.83 4.75 -1.24
N GLU A 284 16.62 5.09 -2.26
CA GLU A 284 17.85 4.37 -2.62
C GLU A 284 19.04 4.70 -1.71
N ASP A 285 19.02 5.86 -1.06
CA ASP A 285 20.02 6.34 -0.12
C ASP A 285 19.79 5.86 1.32
N PHE A 286 18.72 5.11 1.55
CA PHE A 286 18.41 4.54 2.84
C PHE A 286 19.47 3.51 3.27
N ASN A 287 20.03 3.73 4.46
CA ASN A 287 20.97 2.80 5.07
C ASN A 287 20.26 2.01 6.19
N PRO A 288 19.88 0.75 5.97
CA PRO A 288 19.22 -0.03 7.00
C PRO A 288 20.15 -0.34 8.19
N GLN A 289 21.47 -0.15 8.05
CA GLN A 289 22.44 -0.36 9.12
C GLN A 289 22.40 0.72 10.21
N THR A 290 21.86 1.90 9.93
CA THR A 290 21.77 2.98 10.91
C THR A 290 20.53 2.89 11.77
N VAL A 291 19.48 2.21 11.28
CA VAL A 291 18.19 2.11 11.96
C VAL A 291 18.30 1.29 13.25
N GLN A 292 17.90 1.89 14.35
CA GLN A 292 17.76 1.23 15.65
C GLN A 292 16.34 0.75 15.89
N ASN A 293 15.34 1.56 15.51
CA ASN A 293 13.94 1.23 15.67
C ASN A 293 13.12 1.78 14.51
N LEU A 294 12.18 0.96 14.02
CA LEU A 294 11.11 1.44 13.18
C LEU A 294 9.84 1.65 14.01
N TYR A 295 9.03 2.62 13.62
CA TYR A 295 7.74 2.95 14.21
C TYR A 295 6.68 2.73 13.15
N LEU A 296 5.82 1.73 13.35
CA LEU A 296 4.77 1.34 12.42
C LEU A 296 3.40 1.78 12.97
N ASP A 297 2.66 2.57 12.19
CA ASP A 297 1.26 2.92 12.45
C ASP A 297 0.35 2.27 11.38
N LEU A 298 -0.50 1.36 11.81
CA LEU A 298 -1.50 0.70 10.96
C LEU A 298 -2.90 1.23 11.29
N PRO A 299 -3.61 1.87 10.35
CA PRO A 299 -4.99 2.32 10.55
C PRO A 299 -5.92 1.16 10.97
N GLY A 300 -6.71 1.35 12.03
CA GLY A 300 -7.69 0.33 12.46
C GLY A 300 -8.87 0.17 11.49
N GLN A 301 -9.01 1.09 10.54
CA GLN A 301 -9.99 1.03 9.45
C GLN A 301 -9.91 -0.25 8.58
N ALA A 302 -8.80 -0.97 8.65
CA ALA A 302 -8.65 -2.28 8.03
C ALA A 302 -9.61 -3.35 8.58
N VAL A 303 -10.20 -3.17 9.76
CA VAL A 303 -11.10 -4.15 10.41
C VAL A 303 -12.42 -3.59 10.93
N GLY A 304 -12.75 -2.34 10.58
CA GLY A 304 -13.92 -1.65 11.12
C GLY A 304 -13.65 -0.17 11.27
N ASP A 305 -14.06 0.42 12.38
CA ASP A 305 -13.95 1.87 12.60
C ASP A 305 -13.03 2.19 13.79
N GLY A 306 -11.93 2.88 13.49
CA GLY A 306 -11.18 3.67 14.47
C GLY A 306 -9.89 3.03 14.99
N GLY A 307 -9.12 3.85 15.72
CA GLY A 307 -7.85 3.45 16.32
C GLY A 307 -6.69 3.25 15.33
N SER A 308 -5.60 2.72 15.87
CA SER A 308 -4.35 2.44 15.18
C SER A 308 -3.61 1.32 15.91
N PHE A 309 -3.08 0.35 15.19
CA PHE A 309 -2.07 -0.55 15.75
C PHE A 309 -0.70 0.13 15.64
N ARG A 310 -0.06 0.42 16.78
CA ARG A 310 1.20 1.16 16.84
C ARG A 310 2.32 0.32 17.41
N PHE A 311 3.29 -0.01 16.59
CA PHE A 311 4.41 -0.88 16.96
C PHE A 311 5.73 -0.13 16.91
N LYS A 312 6.58 -0.39 17.90
CA LYS A 312 8.01 -0.08 17.87
C LYS A 312 8.75 -1.38 17.54
N ILE A 313 9.37 -1.43 16.37
CA ILE A 313 10.04 -2.60 15.82
C ILE A 313 11.55 -2.42 16.03
N PRO A 314 12.18 -3.21 16.92
CA PRO A 314 13.62 -3.11 17.12
C PRO A 314 14.39 -3.64 15.92
N ARG A 315 15.60 -3.11 15.70
CA ARG A 315 16.55 -3.55 14.67
C ARG A 315 16.73 -5.07 14.59
N SER A 316 16.65 -5.78 15.71
CA SER A 316 16.77 -7.25 15.76
C SER A 316 15.67 -8.01 15.02
N MET A 317 14.61 -7.34 14.59
CA MET A 317 13.55 -7.90 13.74
C MET A 317 13.71 -7.56 12.26
N ILE A 318 14.74 -6.78 11.89
CA ILE A 318 15.03 -6.42 10.51
C ILE A 318 16.01 -7.45 9.93
N GLU A 319 15.53 -8.22 8.97
CA GLU A 319 16.28 -9.23 8.22
C GLU A 319 16.85 -8.62 6.92
N GLY A 320 17.85 -9.28 6.32
CA GLY A 320 18.48 -8.81 5.08
C GLY A 320 19.53 -7.71 5.27
N LEU A 321 20.10 -7.59 6.47
CA LEU A 321 21.15 -6.62 6.81
C LEU A 321 22.58 -7.10 6.51
N ASP A 322 22.76 -8.28 5.93
CA ASP A 322 24.08 -8.90 5.73
C ASP A 322 24.70 -8.64 4.35
#